data_AF-A0A7S4S3V8-F1
#
_entry.id   AF-A0A7S4S3V8-F1
#
_cell.length_a   1.000
_cell.length_b   1.000
_cell.length_c   1.000
_cell.angle_alpha   90.00
_cell.angle_beta   90.00
_cell.angle_gamma   90.00
#
_symmetry.space_group_name_H-M   'P 1'
#
loop_
_entity.id
_entity.type
_entity.pdbx_description
1 polymer ?
#
loop_
_entity_poly.entity_id
_entity_poly.type
_entity_poly.pdbx_seq_one_letter_code
_entity_poly.pdbx_strand_id
1 'polypeptide(L)'
;SMATPSNPLVLFLDDLQWADEYSLHLITDLVTDKEIKNFLFISCLRDDEVNNSHPLGAKLYEMEMRSVVVTKIEVTNIKKEEINALISDAFHLSETFAIAVTDIVHQRTNGNIFSITRFLQSLCDEGLLQWSSVSNSWEINIKSIEAELAPDDSVGMLVRKILQLPEKTQLALKLISCVGSSCAESTLLLFLNENVVTNMKVKTTVKRVDEKRSPTNDLFPFLCIAVDEGLLKKEGTIYKFTHDQVQYAAYSLIPEDEKSLWHMQIGRTIWNNVREKDEDTVIFIAVDQMNCGIASIDSDDQRLFLAKLNLRSGGKAMSFSIFSSSASYFGTGIRLLSRDHWDNNYDLSLHLHNYYADAEYCNGNFSQVREVAKTVLEMSTTFHDQLRAHFVLIKTLSAENRLHEAIKTGISVLTHLGYHPPLAFSDKSAIDETFKETKATIESMTDDEFFTLTAMEDSDVLIAMNFMSELLSIAHL
;
A
#
# COMPACT_ATOMS: atom_id res chain seq x y z
N SER A 1 0.01 -35.10 -22.21
CA SER A 1 0.65 -33.83 -22.61
C SER A 1 -0.39 -32.74 -22.58
N MET A 2 -0.16 -31.65 -21.84
CA MET A 2 -1.11 -30.53 -21.72
C MET A 2 -1.21 -29.68 -23.01
N ALA A 3 -0.19 -29.75 -23.88
CA ALA A 3 -0.20 -29.13 -25.20
C ALA A 3 0.12 -30.19 -26.27
N THR A 4 -0.57 -30.13 -27.41
CA THR A 4 -0.35 -31.04 -28.55
C THR A 4 -0.38 -30.25 -29.87
N PRO A 5 0.14 -30.78 -30.99
CA PRO A 5 0.07 -30.07 -32.27
C PRO A 5 -1.37 -29.75 -32.72
N SER A 6 -2.33 -30.58 -32.33
CA SER A 6 -3.76 -30.37 -32.61
C SER A 6 -4.44 -29.40 -31.64
N ASN A 7 -3.85 -29.18 -30.45
CA ASN A 7 -4.33 -28.30 -29.40
C ASN A 7 -3.13 -27.58 -28.76
N PRO A 8 -2.58 -26.53 -29.42
CA PRO A 8 -1.52 -25.72 -28.83
C PRO A 8 -2.05 -24.95 -27.62
N LEU A 9 -1.19 -24.71 -26.63
CA LEU A 9 -1.54 -23.97 -25.43
C LEU A 9 -0.89 -22.59 -25.47
N VAL A 10 -1.69 -21.53 -25.30
CA VAL A 10 -1.20 -20.16 -25.14
C VAL A 10 -1.53 -19.72 -23.72
N LEU A 11 -0.51 -19.33 -22.96
CA LEU A 11 -0.67 -18.75 -21.62
C LEU A 11 -0.32 -17.26 -21.69
N PHE A 12 -1.29 -16.42 -21.32
CA PHE A 12 -1.11 -14.98 -21.21
C PHE A 12 -1.19 -14.57 -19.73
N LEU A 13 -0.19 -13.83 -19.24
CA LEU A 13 -0.18 -13.26 -17.89
C LEU A 13 0.06 -11.74 -17.95
N ASP A 14 -0.86 -10.99 -17.35
CA ASP A 14 -0.76 -9.55 -17.22
C ASP A 14 -0.02 -9.14 -15.94
N ASP A 15 0.59 -7.95 -15.93
CA ASP A 15 1.34 -7.38 -14.80
C ASP A 15 2.38 -8.33 -14.14
N LEU A 16 3.23 -8.97 -14.94
CA LEU A 16 4.20 -9.96 -14.45
C LEU A 16 5.23 -9.40 -13.46
N GLN A 17 5.43 -8.08 -13.44
CA GLN A 17 6.28 -7.42 -12.46
C GLN A 17 5.79 -7.61 -11.01
N TRP A 18 4.52 -7.96 -10.80
CA TRP A 18 3.97 -8.24 -9.46
C TRP A 18 3.97 -9.73 -9.08
N ALA A 19 4.47 -10.60 -9.95
CA ALA A 19 4.58 -12.03 -9.66
C ALA A 19 5.64 -12.26 -8.57
N ASP A 20 5.28 -13.07 -7.56
CA ASP A 20 6.22 -13.52 -6.54
C ASP A 20 7.30 -14.45 -7.14
N GLU A 21 8.39 -14.65 -6.39
CA GLU A 21 9.53 -15.42 -6.88
C GLU A 21 9.20 -16.89 -7.18
N TYR A 22 8.28 -17.52 -6.45
CA TYR A 22 7.86 -18.90 -6.72
C TYR A 22 7.07 -18.99 -8.04
N SER A 23 6.18 -18.02 -8.27
CA SER A 23 5.46 -17.87 -9.54
C SER A 23 6.44 -17.68 -10.71
N LEU A 24 7.45 -16.82 -10.56
CA LEU A 24 8.50 -16.60 -11.56
C LEU A 24 9.37 -17.85 -11.79
N HIS A 25 9.66 -18.62 -10.74
CA HIS A 25 10.39 -19.88 -10.86
C HIS A 25 9.59 -20.91 -11.65
N LEU A 26 8.31 -21.09 -11.32
CA LEU A 26 7.41 -21.99 -12.03
C LEU A 26 7.29 -21.62 -13.51
N ILE A 27 7.13 -20.33 -13.82
CA ILE A 27 7.07 -19.84 -15.21
C ILE A 27 8.38 -20.14 -15.94
N THR A 28 9.52 -19.89 -15.29
CA THR A 28 10.84 -20.22 -15.85
C THR A 28 10.97 -21.71 -16.16
N ASP A 29 10.58 -22.58 -15.24
CA ASP A 29 10.64 -24.03 -15.47
C ASP A 29 9.71 -24.45 -16.61
N LEU A 30 8.47 -23.95 -16.64
CA LEU A 30 7.50 -24.26 -17.70
C LEU A 30 7.96 -23.82 -19.09
N VAL A 31 8.57 -22.64 -19.20
CA VAL A 31 9.01 -22.09 -20.49
C VAL A 31 10.34 -22.70 -20.94
N THR A 32 11.17 -23.18 -20.00
CA THR A 32 12.48 -23.78 -20.30
C THR A 32 12.46 -25.31 -20.47
N ASP A 33 11.37 -25.98 -20.07
CA ASP A 33 11.19 -27.42 -20.25
C ASP A 33 11.01 -27.79 -21.73
N LYS A 34 11.99 -28.53 -22.28
CA LYS A 34 12.02 -28.97 -23.68
C LYS A 34 11.04 -30.10 -23.99
N GLU A 35 10.48 -30.76 -22.97
CA GLU A 35 9.43 -31.76 -23.17
C GLU A 35 8.07 -31.13 -23.48
N ILE A 36 7.86 -29.87 -23.05
CA ILE A 36 6.65 -29.10 -23.32
C ILE A 36 6.72 -28.52 -24.74
N LYS A 37 6.02 -29.17 -25.67
CA LYS A 37 5.92 -28.75 -27.07
C LYS A 37 4.59 -28.07 -27.37
N ASN A 38 4.58 -27.13 -28.31
CA ASN A 38 3.39 -26.39 -28.76
C ASN A 38 2.80 -25.48 -27.65
N PHE A 39 3.69 -24.86 -26.86
CA PHE A 39 3.34 -23.91 -25.82
C PHE A 39 3.88 -22.52 -26.18
N LEU A 40 3.04 -21.49 -26.03
CA LEU A 40 3.41 -20.09 -26.19
C LEU A 40 3.10 -19.34 -24.89
N PHE A 41 4.09 -18.67 -24.34
CA PHE A 41 3.93 -17.80 -23.19
C PHE A 41 3.99 -16.34 -23.65
N ILE A 42 2.99 -15.55 -23.25
CA ILE A 42 2.91 -14.11 -23.53
C ILE A 42 2.73 -13.40 -22.20
N SER A 43 3.42 -12.29 -22.00
CA SER A 43 3.26 -11.52 -20.79
C SER A 43 3.44 -10.02 -21.01
N CYS A 44 2.76 -9.23 -20.17
CA CYS A 44 2.87 -7.79 -20.11
C CYS A 44 3.64 -7.37 -18.84
N LEU A 45 4.52 -6.39 -18.98
CA LEU A 45 5.29 -5.84 -17.87
C LEU A 45 5.54 -4.34 -18.05
N ARG A 46 5.79 -3.66 -16.92
CA ARG A 46 6.14 -2.25 -16.86
C ARG A 46 7.65 -2.05 -16.79
N ASP A 47 8.24 -1.42 -17.81
CA ASP A 47 9.71 -1.28 -17.94
C ASP A 47 10.30 -0.28 -16.91
N ASP A 48 9.46 0.59 -16.31
CA ASP A 48 9.85 1.52 -15.25
C ASP A 48 9.90 0.88 -13.84
N GLU A 49 9.19 -0.22 -13.63
CA GLU A 49 9.17 -0.99 -12.37
C GLU A 49 10.23 -2.12 -12.33
N VAL A 50 10.80 -2.50 -13.49
CA VAL A 50 11.79 -3.59 -13.62
C VAL A 50 13.20 -3.01 -13.80
N ASN A 51 13.84 -2.64 -12.69
CA ASN A 51 15.25 -2.22 -12.70
C ASN A 51 16.22 -3.42 -12.73
N ASN A 52 17.54 -3.17 -12.89
CA ASN A 52 18.59 -4.21 -12.87
C ASN A 52 18.65 -5.04 -11.56
N SER A 53 17.88 -4.67 -10.53
CA SER A 53 17.79 -5.36 -9.24
C SER A 53 16.49 -6.15 -9.09
N HIS A 54 15.58 -6.12 -10.07
CA HIS A 54 14.29 -6.80 -10.03
C HIS A 54 14.45 -8.31 -10.34
N PRO A 55 13.87 -9.23 -9.55
CA PRO A 55 13.98 -10.69 -9.75
C PRO A 55 13.61 -11.16 -11.17
N LEU A 56 12.61 -10.51 -11.77
CA LEU A 56 12.19 -10.75 -13.16
C LEU A 56 13.33 -10.56 -14.17
N GLY A 57 14.19 -9.55 -14.00
CA GLY A 57 15.30 -9.29 -14.92
C GLY A 57 16.33 -10.43 -14.95
N ALA A 58 16.67 -10.98 -13.78
CA ALA A 58 17.57 -12.13 -13.68
C ALA A 58 16.96 -13.40 -14.29
N LYS A 59 15.65 -13.60 -14.12
CA LYS A 59 14.93 -14.76 -14.68
C LYS A 59 14.76 -14.69 -16.19
N LEU A 60 14.51 -13.50 -16.75
CA LEU A 60 14.50 -13.31 -18.21
C LEU A 60 15.87 -13.63 -18.82
N TYR A 61 16.96 -13.19 -18.19
CA TYR A 61 18.32 -13.54 -18.60
C TYR A 61 18.60 -15.05 -18.51
N GLU A 62 18.11 -15.71 -17.46
CA GLU A 62 18.19 -17.17 -17.31
C GLU A 62 17.46 -17.92 -18.44
N MET A 63 16.27 -17.47 -18.82
CA MET A 63 15.50 -18.04 -19.93
C MET A 63 16.25 -17.92 -21.26
N GLU A 64 16.86 -16.77 -21.54
CA GLU A 64 17.69 -16.54 -22.73
C GLU A 64 18.92 -17.48 -22.76
N MET A 65 19.61 -17.63 -21.63
CA MET A 65 20.76 -18.56 -21.50
C MET A 65 20.35 -20.01 -21.74
N ARG A 66 19.12 -20.40 -21.37
CA ARG A 66 18.55 -21.73 -21.62
C ARG A 66 18.00 -21.93 -23.04
N SER A 67 18.29 -20.99 -23.96
CA SER A 67 17.91 -21.02 -25.38
C SER A 67 16.39 -20.92 -25.64
N VAL A 68 15.63 -20.31 -24.73
CA VAL A 68 14.25 -19.92 -25.00
C VAL A 68 14.26 -18.76 -25.99
N VAL A 69 13.40 -18.82 -27.01
CA VAL A 69 13.23 -17.70 -27.94
C VAL A 69 12.35 -16.63 -27.28
N VAL A 70 12.98 -15.59 -26.75
CA VAL A 70 12.29 -14.44 -26.15
C VAL A 70 12.12 -13.34 -27.20
N THR A 71 10.89 -12.85 -27.38
CA THR A 71 10.60 -11.69 -28.25
C THR A 71 10.10 -10.55 -27.39
N LYS A 72 10.93 -9.51 -27.19
CA LYS A 72 10.51 -8.28 -26.50
C LYS A 72 9.77 -7.38 -27.49
N ILE A 73 8.52 -7.05 -27.19
CA ILE A 73 7.71 -6.07 -27.93
C ILE A 73 7.58 -4.83 -27.04
N GLU A 74 8.29 -3.78 -27.38
CA GLU A 74 8.17 -2.49 -26.71
C GLU A 74 6.92 -1.76 -27.21
N VAL A 75 5.97 -1.51 -26.31
CA VAL A 75 4.75 -0.74 -26.63
C VAL A 75 5.03 0.72 -26.31
N THR A 76 5.44 1.48 -27.33
CA THR A 76 5.68 2.92 -27.19
C THR A 76 4.37 3.69 -27.25
N ASN A 77 4.40 4.96 -26.80
CA ASN A 77 3.31 5.89 -27.04
C ASN A 77 2.97 5.96 -28.54
N ILE A 78 1.68 6.08 -28.83
CA ILE A 78 1.13 6.12 -30.19
C ILE A 78 1.59 7.40 -30.87
N LYS A 79 2.12 7.27 -32.09
CA LYS A 79 2.57 8.41 -32.87
C LYS A 79 1.40 9.23 -33.36
N LYS A 80 1.65 10.52 -33.58
CA LYS A 80 0.63 11.46 -34.05
C LYS A 80 -0.12 10.96 -35.31
N GLU A 81 0.58 10.34 -36.25
CA GLU A 81 -0.01 9.80 -37.48
C GLU A 81 -0.95 8.62 -37.19
N GLU A 82 -0.61 7.78 -36.22
CA GLU A 82 -1.41 6.63 -35.78
C GLU A 82 -2.64 7.10 -34.97
N ILE A 83 -2.50 8.17 -34.17
CA ILE A 83 -3.64 8.82 -33.51
C ILE A 83 -4.60 9.40 -34.57
N ASN A 84 -4.08 9.99 -35.65
CA ASN A 84 -4.91 10.50 -36.73
C ASN A 84 -5.71 9.39 -37.42
N ALA A 85 -5.07 8.26 -37.70
CA ALA A 85 -5.73 7.08 -38.25
C ALA A 85 -6.80 6.54 -37.29
N LEU A 86 -6.50 6.46 -35.98
CA LEU A 86 -7.44 6.03 -34.95
C LEU A 86 -8.69 6.93 -34.89
N ILE A 87 -8.51 8.25 -34.88
CA ILE A 87 -9.61 9.23 -34.83
C ILE A 87 -10.41 9.21 -36.13
N SER A 88 -9.73 9.16 -37.27
CA SER A 88 -10.37 9.07 -38.59
C SER A 88 -11.25 7.84 -38.70
N ASP A 89 -10.78 6.67 -38.23
CA ASP A 89 -11.54 5.43 -38.25
C ASP A 89 -12.70 5.45 -37.24
N ALA A 90 -12.43 5.82 -35.98
CA ALA A 90 -13.42 5.81 -34.90
C ALA A 90 -14.61 6.77 -35.14
N PHE A 91 -14.34 7.92 -35.75
CA PHE A 91 -15.35 8.95 -36.00
C PHE A 91 -15.75 9.05 -37.49
N HIS A 92 -15.30 8.12 -38.34
CA HIS A 92 -15.55 8.14 -39.79
C HIS A 92 -15.27 9.50 -40.45
N LEU A 93 -14.20 10.16 -40.01
CA LEU A 93 -13.76 11.46 -40.52
C LEU A 93 -12.71 11.27 -41.62
N SER A 94 -12.58 12.20 -42.55
CA SER A 94 -11.41 12.20 -43.45
C SER A 94 -10.14 12.45 -42.64
N GLU A 95 -9.02 11.82 -43.04
CA GLU A 95 -7.72 12.04 -42.39
C GLU A 95 -7.33 13.52 -42.30
N THR A 96 -7.72 14.32 -43.30
CA THR A 96 -7.48 15.77 -43.32
C THR A 96 -8.26 16.54 -42.26
N PHE A 97 -9.44 16.07 -41.87
CA PHE A 97 -10.28 16.70 -40.86
C PHE A 97 -9.93 16.21 -39.46
N ALA A 98 -9.51 14.94 -39.34
CA ALA A 98 -9.03 14.35 -38.09
C ALA A 98 -7.73 15.01 -37.58
N ILE A 99 -6.90 15.62 -38.45
CA ILE A 99 -5.64 16.26 -38.04
C ILE A 99 -5.86 17.31 -36.96
N ALA A 100 -6.91 18.14 -37.10
CA ALA A 100 -7.18 19.20 -36.13
C ALA A 100 -7.43 18.65 -34.72
N VAL A 101 -8.15 17.53 -34.60
CA VAL A 101 -8.37 16.85 -33.30
C VAL A 101 -7.15 16.06 -32.86
N THR A 102 -6.41 15.48 -33.80
CA THR A 102 -5.17 14.74 -33.53
C THR A 102 -4.11 15.61 -32.88
N ASP A 103 -3.91 16.82 -33.38
CA ASP A 103 -2.94 17.79 -32.84
C ASP A 103 -3.21 18.06 -31.36
N ILE A 104 -4.49 18.29 -31.07
CA ILE A 104 -5.06 18.55 -29.75
C ILE A 104 -4.86 17.35 -28.82
N VAL A 105 -5.29 16.17 -29.26
CA VAL A 105 -5.20 14.92 -28.51
C VAL A 105 -3.74 14.57 -28.22
N HIS A 106 -2.87 14.65 -29.22
CA HIS A 106 -1.45 14.36 -29.07
C HIS A 106 -0.78 15.34 -28.09
N GLN A 107 -1.12 16.64 -28.15
CA GLN A 107 -0.58 17.65 -27.23
C GLN A 107 -0.95 17.38 -25.76
N ARG A 108 -2.18 16.93 -25.48
CA ARG A 108 -2.65 16.65 -24.10
C ARG A 108 -2.19 15.31 -23.54
N THR A 109 -2.04 14.32 -24.40
CA THR A 109 -1.87 12.91 -23.98
C THR A 109 -0.46 12.40 -24.19
N ASN A 110 0.36 13.14 -24.94
CA ASN A 110 1.71 12.77 -25.35
C ASN A 110 1.77 11.35 -25.98
N GLY A 111 0.70 10.93 -26.65
CA GLY A 111 0.57 9.64 -27.30
C GLY A 111 0.19 8.45 -26.39
N ASN A 112 -0.09 8.68 -25.11
CA ASN A 112 -0.48 7.60 -24.20
C ASN A 112 -1.93 7.13 -24.50
N ILE A 113 -2.12 5.88 -24.94
CA ILE A 113 -3.43 5.35 -25.39
C ILE A 113 -4.54 5.43 -24.34
N PHE A 114 -4.22 5.21 -23.07
CA PHE A 114 -5.20 5.34 -21.98
C PHE A 114 -5.67 6.80 -21.82
N SER A 115 -4.73 7.74 -21.91
CA SER A 115 -5.03 9.17 -21.85
C SER A 115 -5.79 9.63 -23.10
N ILE A 116 -5.47 9.08 -24.28
CA ILE A 116 -6.17 9.32 -25.55
C ILE A 116 -7.62 8.88 -25.45
N THR A 117 -7.90 7.63 -25.06
CA THR A 117 -9.27 7.12 -24.97
C THR A 117 -10.07 7.89 -23.94
N ARG A 118 -9.51 8.17 -22.77
CA ARG A 118 -10.17 9.00 -21.75
C ARG A 118 -10.46 10.42 -22.23
N PHE A 119 -9.51 11.06 -22.89
CA PHE A 119 -9.70 12.43 -23.38
C PHE A 119 -10.76 12.48 -24.48
N LEU A 120 -10.74 11.55 -25.44
CA LEU A 120 -11.78 11.43 -26.46
C LEU A 120 -13.16 11.14 -25.85
N GLN A 121 -13.23 10.28 -24.83
CA GLN A 121 -14.46 10.03 -24.08
C GLN A 121 -14.99 11.31 -23.42
N SER A 122 -14.12 12.09 -22.77
CA SER A 122 -14.46 13.38 -22.16
C SER A 122 -15.08 14.35 -23.16
N LEU A 123 -14.48 14.46 -24.35
CA LEU A 123 -14.99 15.33 -25.42
C LEU A 123 -16.38 14.89 -25.92
N CYS A 124 -16.65 13.58 -25.95
CA CYS A 124 -17.98 13.06 -26.27
C CYS A 124 -18.99 13.36 -25.14
N ASP A 125 -18.61 13.12 -23.89
CA ASP A 125 -19.47 13.33 -22.72
C ASP A 125 -19.82 14.82 -22.51
N GLU A 126 -18.88 15.71 -22.80
CA GLU A 126 -19.05 17.17 -22.77
C GLU A 126 -19.77 17.73 -24.00
N GLY A 127 -20.01 16.89 -25.01
CA GLY A 127 -20.71 17.28 -26.22
C GLY A 127 -19.88 18.12 -27.20
N LEU A 128 -18.55 18.10 -27.08
CA LEU A 128 -17.63 18.76 -27.99
C LEU A 128 -17.36 17.94 -29.26
N LEU A 129 -17.54 16.62 -29.15
CA LEU A 129 -17.62 15.63 -30.22
C LEU A 129 -19.01 15.00 -30.20
N GLN A 130 -19.88 15.35 -31.16
CA GLN A 130 -21.25 14.82 -31.22
C GLN A 130 -21.60 14.29 -32.59
N TRP A 131 -22.40 13.23 -32.61
CA TRP A 131 -23.04 12.77 -33.84
C TRP A 131 -24.19 13.70 -34.23
N SER A 132 -24.13 14.27 -35.43
CA SER A 132 -25.21 15.07 -36.00
C SER A 132 -26.06 14.22 -36.92
N SER A 133 -27.33 14.03 -36.52
CA SER A 133 -28.32 13.33 -37.35
C SER A 133 -28.73 14.12 -38.59
N VAL A 134 -28.42 15.42 -38.65
CA VAL A 134 -28.74 16.32 -39.76
C VAL A 134 -27.69 16.20 -40.87
N SER A 135 -26.40 16.19 -40.51
CA SER A 135 -25.30 16.02 -41.47
C SER A 135 -24.90 14.56 -41.68
N ASN A 136 -25.42 13.64 -40.85
CA ASN A 136 -25.05 12.22 -40.80
C ASN A 136 -23.53 12.03 -40.65
N SER A 137 -22.91 12.86 -39.81
CA SER A 137 -21.48 12.90 -39.56
C SER A 137 -21.21 13.33 -38.11
N TRP A 138 -20.00 13.07 -37.62
CA TRP A 138 -19.53 13.69 -36.39
C TRP A 138 -19.27 15.18 -36.61
N GLU A 139 -19.84 16.02 -35.75
CA GLU A 139 -19.57 17.45 -35.68
C GLU A 139 -18.53 17.69 -34.58
N ILE A 140 -17.49 18.44 -34.94
CA ILE A 140 -16.37 18.75 -34.06
C ILE A 140 -16.34 20.25 -33.86
N ASN A 141 -16.51 20.69 -32.62
CA ASN A 141 -16.37 22.10 -32.29
C ASN A 141 -14.90 22.42 -31.94
N ILE A 142 -14.04 22.48 -32.96
CA ILE A 142 -12.60 22.74 -32.81
C ILE A 142 -12.34 24.01 -31.98
N LYS A 143 -13.15 25.05 -32.13
CA LYS A 143 -13.00 26.31 -31.36
C LYS A 143 -13.28 26.14 -29.88
N SER A 144 -14.25 25.30 -29.52
CA SER A 144 -14.53 24.97 -28.11
C SER A 144 -13.48 24.03 -27.54
N ILE A 145 -13.01 23.06 -28.32
CA ILE A 145 -11.91 22.17 -27.92
C ILE A 145 -10.61 22.98 -27.74
N GLU A 146 -10.29 23.93 -28.62
CA GLU A 146 -9.15 24.84 -28.49
C GLU A 146 -9.28 25.79 -27.28
N ALA A 147 -10.51 26.18 -26.91
CA ALA A 147 -10.76 26.96 -25.70
C ALA A 147 -10.55 26.12 -24.42
N GLU A 148 -10.86 24.81 -24.47
CA GLU A 148 -10.52 23.80 -23.45
C GLU A 148 -8.99 23.56 -23.36
N LEU A 149 -8.25 23.83 -24.44
CA LEU A 149 -6.81 23.60 -24.60
C LEU A 149 -5.90 24.77 -24.21
N ALA A 150 -6.45 25.85 -23.68
CA ALA A 150 -5.65 26.80 -22.93
C ALA A 150 -4.82 26.04 -21.87
N PRO A 151 -3.56 26.43 -21.59
CA PRO A 151 -2.70 25.74 -20.63
C PRO A 151 -3.49 25.49 -19.36
N ASP A 152 -3.63 24.21 -19.00
CA ASP A 152 -4.63 23.63 -18.11
C ASP A 152 -4.98 24.52 -16.90
N ASP A 153 -5.93 25.45 -17.09
CA ASP A 153 -6.54 26.25 -16.02
C ASP A 153 -7.84 25.57 -15.57
N SER A 154 -8.07 24.27 -15.87
CA SER A 154 -9.22 23.51 -15.35
C SER A 154 -9.20 23.50 -13.82
N VAL A 155 -8.02 23.21 -13.25
CA VAL A 155 -7.77 23.37 -11.81
C VAL A 155 -7.93 24.83 -11.39
N GLY A 156 -7.44 25.81 -12.15
CA GLY A 156 -7.57 27.21 -11.77
C GLY A 156 -8.98 27.78 -11.89
N MET A 157 -9.81 27.26 -12.80
CA MET A 157 -11.24 27.53 -12.91
C MET A 157 -12.00 26.92 -11.75
N LEU A 158 -11.68 25.67 -11.38
CA LEU A 158 -12.21 25.03 -10.18
C LEU A 158 -11.77 25.77 -8.91
N VAL A 159 -10.51 26.21 -8.83
CA VAL A 159 -9.98 27.06 -7.75
C VAL A 159 -10.75 28.37 -7.67
N ARG A 160 -10.98 29.07 -8.79
CA ARG A 160 -11.78 30.30 -8.84
C ARG A 160 -13.23 30.05 -8.43
N LYS A 161 -13.84 28.96 -8.91
CA LYS A 161 -15.20 28.55 -8.53
C LYS A 161 -15.29 28.28 -7.03
N ILE A 162 -14.33 27.55 -6.46
CA ILE A 162 -14.27 27.29 -5.01
C ILE A 162 -14.07 28.61 -4.24
N LEU A 163 -13.18 29.51 -4.69
CA LEU A 163 -12.94 30.81 -4.06
C LEU A 163 -14.16 31.76 -4.07
N GLN A 164 -15.14 31.53 -4.97
CA GLN A 164 -16.40 32.27 -5.00
C GLN A 164 -17.43 31.75 -3.97
N LEU A 165 -17.22 30.57 -3.40
CA LEU A 165 -18.10 30.00 -2.38
C LEU A 165 -17.91 30.67 -1.02
N PRO A 166 -18.88 30.55 -0.09
CA PRO A 166 -18.70 31.01 1.28
C PRO A 166 -17.44 30.42 1.93
N GLU A 167 -16.73 31.20 2.75
CA GLU A 167 -15.46 30.77 3.39
C GLU A 167 -15.60 29.43 4.15
N LYS A 168 -16.74 29.20 4.80
CA LYS A 168 -17.04 27.94 5.49
C LYS A 168 -17.19 26.75 4.53
N THR A 169 -17.73 26.95 3.34
CA THR A 169 -17.80 25.92 2.28
C THR A 169 -16.40 25.63 1.73
N GLN A 170 -15.58 26.67 1.52
CA GLN A 170 -14.19 26.48 1.11
C GLN A 170 -13.41 25.67 2.15
N LEU A 171 -13.57 26.00 3.43
CA LEU A 171 -12.96 25.26 4.52
C LEU A 171 -13.41 23.80 4.54
N ALA A 172 -14.71 23.54 4.36
CA ALA A 172 -15.26 22.19 4.28
C ALA A 172 -14.57 21.37 3.17
N LEU A 173 -14.44 21.95 1.97
CA LEU A 173 -13.81 21.32 0.82
C LEU A 173 -12.33 21.04 1.05
N LYS A 174 -11.58 21.99 1.65
CA LYS A 174 -10.18 21.78 2.03
C LYS A 174 -10.03 20.62 3.02
N LEU A 175 -10.86 20.58 4.06
CA LEU A 175 -10.81 19.50 5.07
C LEU A 175 -11.09 18.12 4.45
N ILE A 176 -12.13 17.99 3.62
CA ILE A 176 -12.44 16.72 2.95
C ILE A 176 -11.30 16.32 2.02
N SER A 177 -10.72 17.29 1.30
CA SER A 177 -9.63 17.02 0.35
C SER A 177 -8.38 16.42 1.01
N CYS A 178 -8.13 16.75 2.28
CA CYS A 178 -7.05 16.14 3.08
C CYS A 178 -7.34 14.68 3.42
N VAL A 179 -8.59 14.32 3.71
CA VAL A 179 -9.00 12.97 4.13
C VAL A 179 -9.01 12.00 2.95
N GLY A 180 -9.52 12.43 1.79
CA GLY A 180 -9.56 11.60 0.59
C GLY A 180 -10.61 12.05 -0.43
N SER A 181 -10.86 11.19 -1.43
CA SER A 181 -11.85 11.44 -2.49
C SER A 181 -13.30 11.29 -2.01
N SER A 182 -13.50 10.63 -0.86
CA SER A 182 -14.79 10.51 -0.17
C SER A 182 -14.63 10.61 1.35
N CYS A 183 -15.69 11.03 2.04
CA CYS A 183 -15.71 11.17 3.50
C CYS A 183 -17.11 10.91 4.05
N ALA A 184 -17.22 10.06 5.07
CA ALA A 184 -18.47 9.77 5.76
C ALA A 184 -18.87 10.91 6.71
N GLU A 185 -20.17 11.15 6.88
CA GLU A 185 -20.72 12.14 7.82
C GLU A 185 -20.23 11.91 9.26
N SER A 186 -20.08 10.65 9.68
CA SER A 186 -19.54 10.29 11.00
C SER A 186 -18.11 10.81 11.19
N THR A 187 -17.26 10.68 10.18
CA THR A 187 -15.89 11.23 10.18
C THR A 187 -15.92 12.76 10.15
N LEU A 188 -16.83 13.35 9.39
CA LEU A 188 -16.99 14.80 9.32
C LEU A 188 -17.37 15.42 10.66
N LEU A 189 -18.26 14.77 11.41
CA LEU A 189 -18.65 15.17 12.77
C LEU A 189 -17.46 15.24 13.74
N LEU A 190 -16.42 14.43 13.52
CA LEU A 190 -15.21 14.48 14.35
C LEU A 190 -14.43 15.77 14.14
N PHE A 191 -14.50 16.42 12.97
CA PHE A 191 -13.91 17.75 12.74
C PHE A 191 -14.66 18.88 13.44
N LEU A 192 -15.94 18.68 13.72
CA LEU A 192 -16.88 19.73 14.11
C LEU A 192 -17.00 19.95 15.62
N ASN A 193 -16.69 18.92 16.41
CA ASN A 193 -16.83 18.96 17.86
C ASN A 193 -15.75 19.80 18.56
N GLU A 194 -14.63 20.09 17.90
CA GLU A 194 -13.67 21.06 18.39
C GLU A 194 -13.42 22.16 17.36
N ASN A 195 -13.01 23.28 17.92
CA ASN A 195 -12.61 24.55 17.32
C ASN A 195 -11.40 24.44 16.35
N VAL A 196 -11.37 23.45 15.44
CA VAL A 196 -10.35 23.34 14.37
C VAL A 196 -10.29 24.63 13.57
N VAL A 197 -11.46 25.19 13.26
CA VAL A 197 -11.65 26.45 12.54
C VAL A 197 -11.08 27.67 13.28
N THR A 198 -11.00 27.65 14.62
CA THR A 198 -10.50 28.78 15.43
C THR A 198 -9.05 28.62 15.88
N ASN A 199 -8.50 27.40 15.91
CA ASN A 199 -7.09 27.14 16.21
C ASN A 199 -6.19 27.10 14.96
N MET A 200 -6.76 26.86 13.77
CA MET A 200 -6.15 27.23 12.50
C MET A 200 -6.12 28.76 12.44
N LYS A 201 -5.02 29.37 12.89
CA LYS A 201 -4.78 30.81 12.70
C LYS A 201 -4.65 31.09 11.19
N VAL A 202 -5.79 31.17 10.50
CA VAL A 202 -5.89 32.06 9.36
C VAL A 202 -5.38 33.41 9.85
N LYS A 203 -4.50 34.07 9.11
CA LYS A 203 -4.20 35.50 9.28
C LYS A 203 -5.47 36.31 9.00
N THR A 204 -6.50 36.16 9.82
CA THR A 204 -7.70 36.99 9.80
C THR A 204 -7.41 38.20 10.68
N THR A 205 -7.17 39.34 10.03
CA THR A 205 -7.42 40.66 10.62
C THR A 205 -8.91 40.78 10.94
N VAL A 206 -9.35 40.15 12.03
CA VAL A 206 -10.67 40.45 12.61
C VAL A 206 -10.50 40.60 14.12
N LYS A 207 -10.83 41.79 14.59
CA LYS A 207 -10.93 42.13 16.01
C LYS A 207 -11.84 41.12 16.71
N ARG A 208 -11.35 40.60 17.85
CA ARG A 208 -12.16 39.87 18.83
C ARG A 208 -13.43 40.66 19.13
N VAL A 209 -14.58 40.05 18.87
CA VAL A 209 -15.84 40.43 19.49
C VAL A 209 -16.29 39.24 20.33
N ASP A 210 -16.46 39.51 21.62
CA ASP A 210 -17.01 38.61 22.61
C ASP A 210 -18.45 38.24 22.23
N GLU A 211 -18.68 37.03 21.71
CA GLU A 211 -20.03 36.48 21.68
C GLU A 211 -20.08 35.03 22.19
N LYS A 212 -20.92 34.90 23.22
CA LYS A 212 -21.44 33.71 23.88
C LYS A 212 -21.58 32.49 22.96
N ARG A 213 -21.19 31.32 23.49
CA ARG A 213 -21.57 29.97 23.05
C ARG A 213 -22.94 29.98 22.32
N SER A 214 -22.90 29.79 21.01
CA SER A 214 -24.07 29.47 20.18
C SER A 214 -23.92 28.05 19.62
N PRO A 215 -24.97 27.21 19.64
CA PRO A 215 -24.91 25.83 19.19
C PRO A 215 -25.15 25.75 17.67
N THR A 216 -24.09 25.41 16.93
CA THR A 216 -24.02 24.69 15.63
C THR A 216 -22.86 25.21 14.78
N ASN A 217 -21.66 24.72 15.08
CA ASN A 217 -20.54 24.71 14.14
C ASN A 217 -20.79 23.59 13.10
N ASP A 218 -21.94 23.63 12.43
CA ASP A 218 -22.34 22.57 11.52
C ASP A 218 -21.78 22.86 10.12
N LEU A 219 -20.90 21.99 9.60
CA LEU A 219 -20.40 22.07 8.22
C LEU A 219 -21.43 21.54 7.21
N PHE A 220 -22.45 20.79 7.64
CA PHE A 220 -23.40 20.15 6.74
C PHE A 220 -24.17 21.14 5.85
N PRO A 221 -24.68 22.29 6.34
CA PRO A 221 -25.30 23.29 5.48
C PRO A 221 -24.36 23.82 4.39
N PHE A 222 -23.05 23.92 4.71
CA PHE A 222 -22.04 24.41 3.77
C PHE A 222 -21.63 23.33 2.75
N LEU A 223 -21.68 22.06 3.14
CA LEU A 223 -21.48 20.93 2.23
C LEU A 223 -22.65 20.78 1.25
N CYS A 224 -23.88 21.09 1.66
CA CYS A 224 -25.02 21.14 0.74
C CYS A 224 -24.80 22.15 -0.39
N ILE A 225 -24.22 23.32 -0.10
CA ILE A 225 -23.85 24.31 -1.13
C ILE A 225 -22.86 23.70 -2.13
N ALA A 226 -21.85 22.96 -1.67
CA ALA A 226 -20.90 22.30 -2.56
C ALA A 226 -21.53 21.16 -3.38
N VAL A 227 -22.57 20.51 -2.87
CA VAL A 227 -23.36 19.52 -3.62
C VAL A 227 -24.20 20.20 -4.70
N ASP A 228 -24.89 21.29 -4.36
CA ASP A 228 -25.71 22.06 -5.31
C ASP A 228 -24.87 22.66 -6.45
N GLU A 229 -23.62 23.05 -6.14
CA GLU A 229 -22.63 23.54 -7.10
C GLU A 229 -21.95 22.44 -7.94
N GLY A 230 -22.31 21.17 -7.72
CA GLY A 230 -21.78 20.02 -8.46
C GLY A 230 -20.32 19.67 -8.16
N LEU A 231 -19.77 20.18 -7.05
CA LEU A 231 -18.39 19.90 -6.60
C LEU A 231 -18.33 18.61 -5.78
N LEU A 232 -19.40 18.33 -5.04
CA LEU A 232 -19.60 17.09 -4.28
C LEU A 232 -20.85 16.36 -4.75
N LYS A 233 -20.87 15.05 -4.57
CA LYS A 233 -22.06 14.20 -4.60
C LYS A 233 -22.30 13.64 -3.20
N LYS A 234 -23.56 13.56 -2.80
CA LYS A 234 -23.96 12.91 -1.55
C LYS A 234 -24.60 11.55 -1.86
N GLU A 235 -23.97 10.49 -1.39
CA GLU A 235 -24.43 9.10 -1.51
C GLU A 235 -24.76 8.57 -0.11
N GLY A 236 -26.03 8.64 0.28
CA GLY A 236 -26.44 8.32 1.65
C GLY A 236 -25.79 9.26 2.68
N THR A 237 -24.93 8.70 3.52
CA THR A 237 -24.15 9.42 4.55
C THR A 237 -22.70 9.70 4.12
N ILE A 238 -22.38 9.58 2.83
CA ILE A 238 -21.03 9.79 2.30
C ILE A 238 -21.03 10.98 1.34
N TYR A 239 -20.09 11.91 1.55
CA TYR A 239 -19.78 12.98 0.61
C TYR A 239 -18.60 12.54 -0.26
N LYS A 240 -18.71 12.68 -1.58
CA LYS A 240 -17.68 12.29 -2.56
C LYS A 240 -17.40 13.43 -3.52
N PHE A 241 -16.14 13.69 -3.84
CA PHE A 241 -15.81 14.62 -4.92
C PHE A 241 -16.34 14.09 -6.26
N THR A 242 -16.91 14.99 -7.07
CA THR A 242 -17.44 14.60 -8.38
C THR A 242 -16.34 14.15 -9.33
N HIS A 243 -15.13 14.67 -9.16
CA HIS A 243 -13.93 14.31 -9.91
C HIS A 243 -12.66 14.56 -9.07
N ASP A 244 -11.57 13.84 -9.36
CA ASP A 244 -10.29 13.98 -8.66
C ASP A 244 -9.69 15.40 -8.81
N GLN A 245 -9.95 16.08 -9.93
CA GLN A 245 -9.55 17.47 -10.14
C GLN A 245 -10.21 18.44 -9.15
N VAL A 246 -11.45 18.17 -8.71
CA VAL A 246 -12.13 19.00 -7.71
C VAL A 246 -11.48 18.83 -6.35
N GLN A 247 -11.12 17.59 -5.99
CA GLN A 247 -10.34 17.31 -4.78
C GLN A 247 -9.00 18.05 -4.82
N TYR A 248 -8.26 17.93 -5.93
CA TYR A 248 -6.97 18.59 -6.11
C TYR A 248 -7.08 20.12 -6.06
N ALA A 249 -8.11 20.70 -6.70
CA ALA A 249 -8.37 22.14 -6.65
C ALA A 249 -8.66 22.60 -5.22
N ALA A 250 -9.46 21.84 -4.46
CA ALA A 250 -9.71 22.13 -3.05
C ALA A 250 -8.44 22.02 -2.19
N TYR A 251 -7.63 20.97 -2.40
CA TYR A 251 -6.39 20.73 -1.65
C TYR A 251 -5.31 21.79 -1.95
N SER A 252 -5.20 22.24 -3.21
CA SER A 252 -4.23 23.26 -3.63
C SER A 252 -4.50 24.65 -3.04
N LEU A 253 -5.71 24.90 -2.53
CA LEU A 253 -6.04 26.13 -1.79
C LEU A 253 -5.46 26.16 -0.37
N ILE A 254 -4.84 25.08 0.10
CA ILE A 254 -4.08 25.05 1.36
C ILE A 254 -2.64 25.49 1.03
N PRO A 255 -2.11 26.55 1.66
CA PRO A 255 -0.73 26.98 1.45
C PRO A 255 0.25 25.83 1.69
N GLU A 256 1.25 25.69 0.83
CA GLU A 256 2.19 24.56 0.86
C GLU A 256 2.92 24.44 2.21
N ASP A 257 3.27 25.58 2.82
CA ASP A 257 3.90 25.68 4.13
C ASP A 257 2.96 25.36 5.31
N GLU A 258 1.64 25.39 5.08
CA GLU A 258 0.64 25.07 6.09
C GLU A 258 0.10 23.63 5.98
N LYS A 259 0.25 22.95 4.83
CA LYS A 259 -0.32 21.60 4.60
C LYS A 259 0.04 20.59 5.68
N SER A 260 1.30 20.57 6.11
CA SER A 260 1.74 19.64 7.17
C SER A 260 1.04 19.92 8.50
N LEU A 261 0.89 21.20 8.87
CA LEU A 261 0.17 21.60 10.08
C LEU A 261 -1.32 21.24 10.00
N TRP A 262 -1.94 21.43 8.83
CA TRP A 262 -3.33 21.05 8.58
C TRP A 262 -3.55 19.55 8.83
N HIS A 263 -2.76 18.71 8.17
CA HIS A 263 -2.80 17.26 8.32
C HIS A 263 -2.62 16.83 9.79
N MET A 264 -1.66 17.42 10.50
CA MET A 264 -1.45 17.16 11.93
C MET A 264 -2.67 17.52 12.79
N GLN A 265 -3.27 18.68 12.55
CA GLN A 265 -4.44 19.15 13.31
C GLN A 265 -5.69 18.31 13.03
N ILE A 266 -5.92 17.95 11.76
CA ILE A 266 -6.99 17.05 11.32
C ILE A 266 -6.86 15.72 12.07
N GLY A 267 -5.69 15.08 11.98
CA GLY A 267 -5.47 13.79 12.63
C GLY A 267 -5.62 13.82 14.16
N ARG A 268 -5.07 14.85 14.83
CA ARG A 268 -5.25 15.03 16.29
C ARG A 268 -6.71 15.24 16.69
N THR A 269 -7.46 15.99 15.90
CA THR A 269 -8.87 16.26 16.18
C THR A 269 -9.68 14.97 16.09
N ILE A 270 -9.47 14.20 15.02
CA ILE A 270 -10.10 12.87 14.87
C ILE A 270 -9.74 12.01 16.08
N TRP A 271 -8.45 11.91 16.40
CA TRP A 271 -7.97 11.10 17.52
C TRP A 271 -8.60 11.46 18.88
N ASN A 272 -8.78 12.75 19.16
CA ASN A 272 -9.33 13.22 20.43
C ASN A 272 -10.85 13.04 20.53
N ASN A 273 -11.56 13.05 19.39
CA ASN A 273 -13.03 13.00 19.36
C ASN A 273 -13.59 11.58 19.20
N VAL A 274 -12.75 10.60 18.90
CA VAL A 274 -13.15 9.19 18.88
C VAL A 274 -13.46 8.71 20.31
N ARG A 275 -14.71 8.28 20.52
CA ARG A 275 -15.20 7.80 21.82
C ARG A 275 -14.55 6.48 22.21
N GLU A 276 -14.50 5.54 21.27
CA GLU A 276 -13.86 4.24 21.43
C GLU A 276 -12.65 4.19 20.52
N LYS A 277 -11.46 4.30 21.12
CA LYS A 277 -10.19 4.30 20.39
C LYS A 277 -9.89 2.96 19.70
N ASP A 278 -10.84 2.02 19.66
CA ASP A 278 -10.79 0.69 19.04
C ASP A 278 -11.64 0.58 17.75
N GLU A 279 -12.28 1.65 17.28
CA GLU A 279 -12.85 1.67 15.91
C GLU A 279 -11.71 1.75 14.87
N ASP A 280 -11.38 0.60 14.29
CA ASP A 280 -10.24 0.40 13.39
C ASP A 280 -10.17 1.37 12.21
N THR A 281 -11.32 1.66 11.59
CA THR A 281 -11.37 2.56 10.43
C THR A 281 -10.97 3.99 10.79
N VAL A 282 -11.30 4.45 12.00
CA VAL A 282 -11.09 5.85 12.39
C VAL A 282 -9.68 6.09 12.91
N ILE A 283 -9.05 5.09 13.56
CA ILE A 283 -7.65 5.18 13.96
C ILE A 283 -6.72 5.28 12.75
N PHE A 284 -6.99 4.54 11.66
CA PHE A 284 -6.20 4.64 10.44
C PHE A 284 -6.28 6.04 9.84
N ILE A 285 -7.50 6.58 9.67
CA ILE A 285 -7.67 7.95 9.16
C ILE A 285 -6.93 8.96 10.05
N ALA A 286 -7.05 8.87 11.37
CA ALA A 286 -6.36 9.79 12.27
C ALA A 286 -4.84 9.72 12.11
N VAL A 287 -4.27 8.51 12.14
CA VAL A 287 -2.82 8.30 12.10
C VAL A 287 -2.24 8.62 10.73
N ASP A 288 -2.94 8.30 9.64
CA ASP A 288 -2.52 8.66 8.27
C ASP A 288 -2.41 10.18 8.12
N GLN A 289 -3.42 10.91 8.61
CA GLN A 289 -3.39 12.37 8.62
C GLN A 289 -2.22 12.90 9.48
N MET A 290 -1.99 12.35 10.67
CA MET A 290 -0.85 12.76 11.49
C MET A 290 0.49 12.43 10.82
N ASN A 291 0.60 11.33 10.07
CA ASN A 291 1.80 10.93 9.35
C ASN A 291 2.11 11.89 8.18
N CYS A 292 1.10 12.38 7.46
CA CYS A 292 1.27 13.48 6.50
C CYS A 292 1.72 14.80 7.17
N GLY A 293 1.43 14.95 8.47
CA GLY A 293 1.75 16.12 9.27
C GLY A 293 3.09 16.10 10.01
N ILE A 294 3.95 15.09 9.80
CA ILE A 294 5.18 14.88 10.58
C ILE A 294 6.12 16.10 10.54
N ALA A 295 6.23 16.78 9.40
CA ALA A 295 7.10 17.95 9.25
C ALA A 295 6.71 19.15 10.14
N SER A 296 5.49 19.16 10.69
CA SER A 296 5.01 20.17 11.64
C SER A 296 5.31 19.85 13.12
N ILE A 297 5.96 18.73 13.42
CA ILE A 297 6.25 18.31 14.80
C ILE A 297 7.63 18.81 15.23
N ASP A 298 7.64 19.73 16.21
CA ASP A 298 8.88 20.27 16.80
C ASP A 298 9.29 19.62 18.13
N SER A 299 8.40 18.81 18.73
CA SER A 299 8.58 18.25 20.07
C SER A 299 8.79 16.75 20.05
N ASP A 300 9.83 16.27 20.74
CA ASP A 300 10.13 14.84 20.87
C ASP A 300 8.98 14.06 21.54
N ASP A 301 8.27 14.66 22.50
CA ASP A 301 7.09 14.05 23.13
C ASP A 301 5.97 13.80 22.12
N GLN A 302 5.77 14.74 21.18
CA GLN A 302 4.77 14.59 20.12
C GLN A 302 5.19 13.53 19.10
N ARG A 303 6.49 13.45 18.76
CA ARG A 303 7.03 12.40 17.89
C ARG A 303 6.87 11.03 18.54
N LEU A 304 7.22 10.91 19.82
CA LEU A 304 7.09 9.69 20.59
C LEU A 304 5.62 9.24 20.70
N PHE A 305 4.72 10.19 20.93
CA PHE A 305 3.28 9.91 20.92
C PHE A 305 2.81 9.34 19.58
N LEU A 306 3.20 9.96 18.46
CA LEU A 306 2.84 9.46 17.13
C LEU A 306 3.53 8.12 16.79
N ALA A 307 4.74 7.87 17.30
CA ALA A 307 5.40 6.58 17.16
C ALA A 307 4.61 5.44 17.84
N LYS A 308 4.06 5.70 19.04
CA LYS A 308 3.18 4.75 19.74
C LYS A 308 1.88 4.48 18.98
N LEU A 309 1.31 5.51 18.36
CA LEU A 309 0.13 5.34 17.51
C LEU A 309 0.43 4.51 16.27
N ASN A 310 1.57 4.75 15.62
CA ASN A 310 2.03 3.95 14.50
C ASN A 310 2.27 2.49 14.87
N LEU A 311 2.84 2.20 16.05
CA LEU A 311 2.93 0.82 16.56
C LEU A 311 1.54 0.16 16.65
N ARG A 312 0.56 0.88 17.19
CA ARG A 312 -0.81 0.37 17.33
C ARG A 312 -1.49 0.15 15.98
N SER A 313 -1.42 1.12 15.07
CA SER A 313 -1.99 1.02 13.72
C SER A 313 -1.33 -0.10 12.92
N GLY A 314 0.00 -0.22 12.99
CA GLY A 314 0.71 -1.31 12.33
C GLY A 314 0.28 -2.68 12.86
N GLY A 315 0.14 -2.84 14.19
CA GLY A 315 -0.36 -4.08 14.78
C GLY A 315 -1.78 -4.43 14.34
N LYS A 316 -2.65 -3.42 14.19
CA LYS A 316 -4.01 -3.62 13.69
C LYS A 316 -4.03 -3.99 12.21
N ALA A 317 -3.25 -3.31 11.38
CA ALA A 317 -3.10 -3.65 9.97
C ALA A 317 -2.58 -5.08 9.78
N MET A 318 -1.68 -5.53 10.66
CA MET A 318 -1.17 -6.90 10.66
C MET A 318 -2.28 -7.92 10.96
N SER A 319 -3.21 -7.61 11.88
CA SER A 319 -4.38 -8.47 12.17
C SER A 319 -5.37 -8.61 11.00
N PHE A 320 -5.33 -7.68 10.05
CA PHE A 320 -6.08 -7.72 8.79
C PHE A 320 -5.25 -8.23 7.60
N SER A 321 -4.02 -8.71 7.84
CA SER A 321 -3.08 -9.15 6.80
C SER A 321 -2.73 -8.07 5.76
N ILE A 322 -2.82 -6.79 6.12
CA ILE A 322 -2.44 -5.65 5.27
C ILE A 322 -0.97 -5.31 5.55
N PHE A 323 -0.07 -6.19 5.11
CA PHE A 323 1.35 -6.17 5.51
C PHE A 323 2.13 -4.96 4.96
N SER A 324 1.78 -4.45 3.78
CA SER A 324 2.38 -3.23 3.22
C SER A 324 2.10 -1.99 4.07
N SER A 325 0.83 -1.79 4.48
CA SER A 325 0.45 -0.72 5.41
C SER A 325 1.08 -0.92 6.80
N SER A 326 1.15 -2.17 7.28
CA SER A 326 1.79 -2.50 8.55
C SER A 326 3.26 -2.07 8.57
N ALA A 327 4.01 -2.45 7.52
CA ALA A 327 5.39 -2.07 7.33
C ALA A 327 5.56 -0.53 7.28
N SER A 328 4.69 0.16 6.55
CA SER A 328 4.68 1.63 6.47
C SER A 328 4.49 2.29 7.85
N TYR A 329 3.54 1.81 8.65
CA TYR A 329 3.32 2.32 10.00
C TYR A 329 4.51 2.06 10.91
N PHE A 330 5.02 0.82 10.99
CA PHE A 330 6.16 0.52 11.85
C PHE A 330 7.41 1.30 11.44
N GLY A 331 7.72 1.36 10.14
CA GLY A 331 8.85 2.16 9.62
C GLY A 331 8.70 3.65 9.92
N THR A 332 7.47 4.19 9.84
CA THR A 332 7.19 5.57 10.26
C THR A 332 7.39 5.78 11.75
N GLY A 333 6.94 4.82 12.57
CA GLY A 333 7.17 4.80 14.01
C GLY A 333 8.66 4.85 14.35
N ILE A 334 9.48 4.04 13.69
CA ILE A 334 10.94 4.02 13.87
C ILE A 334 11.57 5.38 13.52
N ARG A 335 11.20 5.99 12.39
CA ARG A 335 11.72 7.32 11.97
C ARG A 335 11.36 8.45 12.92
N LEU A 336 10.28 8.30 13.69
CA LEU A 336 9.84 9.30 14.66
C LEU A 336 10.63 9.27 15.96
N LEU A 337 11.25 8.13 16.30
CA LEU A 337 12.03 7.97 17.52
C LEU A 337 13.31 8.86 17.53
N SER A 338 13.75 9.24 18.72
CA SER A 338 14.99 10.00 18.95
C SER A 338 16.23 9.13 18.72
N ARG A 339 17.42 9.71 18.54
CA ARG A 339 18.64 8.91 18.25
C ARG A 339 19.03 7.93 19.38
N ASP A 340 18.65 8.24 20.61
CA ASP A 340 18.89 7.47 21.83
C ASP A 340 17.67 6.63 22.24
N HIS A 341 16.80 6.30 21.29
CA HIS A 341 15.53 5.63 21.58
C HIS A 341 15.69 4.23 22.17
N TRP A 342 16.79 3.53 21.89
CA TRP A 342 17.07 2.23 22.51
C TRP A 342 17.34 2.36 24.02
N ASP A 343 17.85 3.51 24.48
CA ASP A 343 18.09 3.76 25.90
C ASP A 343 16.82 4.30 26.59
N ASN A 344 16.17 5.30 25.99
CA ASN A 344 15.05 6.02 26.63
C ASN A 344 13.67 5.42 26.35
N ASN A 345 13.54 4.63 25.28
CA ASN A 345 12.28 4.05 24.81
C ASN A 345 12.47 2.60 24.34
N TYR A 346 13.21 1.81 25.12
CA TYR A 346 13.63 0.45 24.77
C TYR A 346 12.48 -0.43 24.27
N ASP A 347 11.42 -0.63 25.07
CA ASP A 347 10.30 -1.51 24.71
C ASP A 347 9.60 -1.10 23.42
N LEU A 348 9.41 0.20 23.21
CA LEU A 348 8.79 0.72 21.99
C LEU A 348 9.70 0.46 20.78
N SER A 349 11.00 0.67 20.94
CA SER A 349 12.00 0.42 19.91
C SER A 349 12.02 -1.05 19.53
N LEU A 350 12.11 -1.94 20.52
CA LEU A 350 12.13 -3.38 20.36
C LEU A 350 10.86 -3.87 19.63
N HIS A 351 9.69 -3.43 20.06
CA HIS A 351 8.43 -3.79 19.40
C HIS A 351 8.36 -3.29 17.97
N LEU A 352 8.65 -2.01 17.72
CA LEU A 352 8.60 -1.44 16.36
C LEU A 352 9.52 -2.17 15.39
N HIS A 353 10.77 -2.47 15.80
CA HIS A 353 11.72 -3.16 14.92
C HIS A 353 11.31 -4.62 14.69
N ASN A 354 10.89 -5.35 15.74
CA ASN A 354 10.44 -6.73 15.58
C ASN A 354 9.20 -6.84 14.66
N TYR A 355 8.18 -6.02 14.89
CA TYR A 355 6.98 -6.06 14.05
C TYR A 355 7.23 -5.53 12.64
N TYR A 356 8.17 -4.60 12.46
CA TYR A 356 8.61 -4.16 11.14
C TYR A 356 9.27 -5.31 10.37
N ALA A 357 10.17 -6.06 11.01
CA ALA A 357 10.79 -7.23 10.40
C ALA A 357 9.76 -8.31 10.02
N ASP A 358 8.75 -8.57 10.86
CA ASP A 358 7.68 -9.51 10.54
C ASP A 358 6.83 -9.05 9.35
N ALA A 359 6.47 -7.77 9.30
CA ALA A 359 5.71 -7.21 8.19
C ALA A 359 6.50 -7.26 6.87
N GLU A 360 7.79 -6.93 6.90
CA GLU A 360 8.66 -7.02 5.73
C GLU A 360 8.90 -8.46 5.26
N TYR A 361 8.95 -9.43 6.20
CA TYR A 361 8.98 -10.85 5.85
C TYR A 361 7.71 -11.27 5.09
N CYS A 362 6.54 -10.85 5.55
CA CYS A 362 5.27 -11.11 4.86
C CYS A 362 5.19 -10.43 3.49
N ASN A 363 5.87 -9.30 3.29
CA ASN A 363 5.99 -8.63 1.99
C ASN A 363 7.07 -9.24 1.09
N GLY A 364 7.86 -10.22 1.56
CA GLY A 364 8.98 -10.81 0.81
C GLY A 364 10.24 -9.94 0.76
N ASN A 365 10.31 -8.86 1.54
CA ASN A 365 11.43 -7.91 1.54
C ASN A 365 12.58 -8.39 2.45
N PHE A 366 13.16 -9.55 2.13
CA PHE A 366 14.14 -10.24 2.98
C PHE A 366 15.43 -9.45 3.27
N SER A 367 15.83 -8.54 2.39
CA SER A 367 16.93 -7.60 2.64
C SER A 367 16.64 -6.73 3.86
N GLN A 368 15.45 -6.14 3.92
CA GLN A 368 15.01 -5.27 5.00
C GLN A 368 14.86 -6.05 6.31
N VAL A 369 14.32 -7.27 6.25
CA VAL A 369 14.24 -8.18 7.41
C VAL A 369 15.62 -8.36 8.05
N ARG A 370 16.65 -8.65 7.23
CA ARG A 370 18.01 -8.85 7.74
C ARG A 370 18.59 -7.61 8.41
N GLU A 371 18.42 -6.44 7.80
CA GLU A 371 18.94 -5.18 8.38
C GLU A 371 18.29 -4.86 9.73
N VAL A 372 16.97 -5.02 9.80
CA VAL A 372 16.19 -4.69 11.00
C VAL A 372 16.45 -5.74 12.09
N ALA A 373 16.43 -7.02 11.74
CA ALA A 373 16.72 -8.09 12.69
C ALA A 373 18.14 -7.97 13.25
N LYS A 374 19.13 -7.65 12.41
CA LYS A 374 20.50 -7.37 12.87
C LYS A 374 20.52 -6.23 13.90
N THR A 375 19.78 -5.14 13.64
CA THR A 375 19.66 -4.03 14.58
C THR A 375 19.07 -4.50 15.91
N VAL A 376 18.03 -5.35 15.91
CA VAL A 376 17.48 -5.92 17.14
C VAL A 376 18.52 -6.78 17.87
N LEU A 377 19.25 -7.64 17.15
CA LEU A 377 20.28 -8.49 17.76
C LEU A 377 21.41 -7.68 18.41
N GLU A 378 21.81 -6.55 17.82
CA GLU A 378 22.88 -5.69 18.32
C GLU A 378 22.43 -4.81 19.50
N MET A 379 21.18 -4.34 19.48
CA MET A 379 20.69 -3.35 20.45
C MET A 379 19.93 -3.96 21.64
N SER A 380 19.52 -5.23 21.55
CA SER A 380 18.80 -5.91 22.64
C SER A 380 19.65 -6.11 23.89
N THR A 381 19.05 -5.93 25.05
CA THR A 381 19.71 -6.08 26.36
C THR A 381 19.74 -7.52 26.87
N THR A 382 18.77 -8.34 26.45
CA THR A 382 18.66 -9.76 26.83
C THR A 382 18.61 -10.66 25.60
N PHE A 383 19.02 -11.92 25.76
CA PHE A 383 18.84 -12.92 24.71
C PHE A 383 17.36 -13.19 24.42
N HIS A 384 16.49 -13.06 25.43
CA HIS A 384 15.05 -13.25 25.26
C HIS A 384 14.45 -12.24 24.26
N ASP A 385 14.92 -10.98 24.29
CA ASP A 385 14.49 -9.93 23.35
C ASP A 385 14.91 -10.22 21.90
N GLN A 386 15.97 -11.02 21.71
CA GLN A 386 16.49 -11.43 20.41
C GLN A 386 15.70 -12.59 19.77
N LEU A 387 14.89 -13.31 20.55
CA LEU A 387 14.23 -14.53 20.08
C LEU A 387 13.34 -14.29 18.86
N ARG A 388 12.57 -13.20 18.84
CA ARG A 388 11.71 -12.87 17.70
C ARG A 388 12.50 -12.54 16.43
N ALA A 389 13.59 -11.79 16.57
CA ALA A 389 14.51 -11.48 15.47
C ALA A 389 15.18 -12.75 14.92
N HIS A 390 15.60 -13.67 15.79
CA HIS A 390 16.10 -14.97 15.36
C HIS A 390 15.05 -15.80 14.63
N PHE A 391 13.81 -15.81 15.13
CA PHE A 391 12.72 -16.58 14.53
C PHE A 391 12.43 -16.09 13.10
N VAL A 392 12.27 -14.79 12.89
CA VAL A 392 12.02 -14.24 11.54
C VAL A 392 13.23 -14.43 10.60
N LEU A 393 14.47 -14.41 11.12
CA LEU A 393 15.66 -14.73 10.34
C LEU A 393 15.71 -16.19 9.90
N ILE A 394 15.33 -17.14 10.76
CA ILE A 394 15.23 -18.57 10.40
C ILE A 394 14.21 -18.75 9.28
N LYS A 395 13.02 -18.14 9.42
CA LYS A 395 11.99 -18.18 8.38
C LYS A 395 12.46 -17.56 7.06
N THR A 396 13.21 -16.47 7.13
CA THR A 396 13.81 -15.81 5.96
C THR A 396 14.83 -16.71 5.27
N LEU A 397 15.74 -17.34 6.03
CA LEU A 397 16.70 -18.30 5.50
C LEU A 397 16.02 -19.51 4.87
N SER A 398 14.92 -19.99 5.46
CA SER A 398 14.11 -21.05 4.86
C SER A 398 13.49 -20.63 3.53
N ALA A 399 12.91 -19.43 3.47
CA ALA A 399 12.29 -18.90 2.24
C ALA A 399 13.32 -18.74 1.11
N GLU A 400 14.57 -18.39 1.45
CA GLU A 400 15.71 -18.29 0.52
C GLU A 400 16.37 -19.65 0.20
N ASN A 401 15.80 -20.77 0.62
CA ASN A 401 16.35 -22.12 0.45
C ASN A 401 17.76 -22.32 1.07
N ARG A 402 18.09 -21.55 2.12
CA ARG A 402 19.33 -21.67 2.90
C ARG A 402 19.10 -22.53 4.14
N LEU A 403 18.53 -23.72 3.92
CA LEU A 403 18.00 -24.61 4.97
C LEU A 403 19.04 -24.98 6.02
N HIS A 404 20.28 -25.27 5.59
CA HIS A 404 21.38 -25.59 6.51
C HIS A 404 21.70 -24.44 7.48
N GLU A 405 21.66 -23.19 7.01
CA GLU A 405 21.90 -22.02 7.86
C GLU A 405 20.72 -21.76 8.79
N ALA A 406 19.49 -21.98 8.31
CA ALA A 406 18.28 -21.89 9.12
C ALA A 406 18.32 -22.89 10.29
N ILE A 407 18.63 -24.17 10.00
CA ILE A 407 18.76 -25.24 11.01
C ILE A 407 19.87 -24.92 12.01
N LYS A 408 21.05 -24.53 11.52
CA LYS A 408 22.17 -24.16 12.40
C LYS A 408 21.81 -23.02 13.34
N THR A 409 21.10 -22.01 12.83
CA THR A 409 20.65 -20.86 13.62
C THR A 409 19.63 -21.28 14.68
N GLY A 410 18.62 -22.08 14.30
CA GLY A 410 17.62 -22.55 15.26
C GLY A 410 18.18 -23.48 16.34
N ILE A 411 19.11 -24.37 16.01
CA ILE A 411 19.81 -25.20 17.02
C ILE A 411 20.61 -24.33 17.99
N SER A 412 21.26 -23.28 17.48
CA SER A 412 21.98 -22.32 18.34
C SER A 412 21.02 -21.64 19.32
N VAL A 413 19.82 -21.24 18.88
CA VAL A 413 18.81 -20.64 19.75
C VAL A 413 18.30 -21.63 20.79
N LEU A 414 17.95 -22.86 20.39
CA LEU A 414 17.51 -23.91 21.31
C LEU A 414 18.57 -24.21 22.37
N THR A 415 19.85 -24.23 21.99
CA THR A 415 20.98 -24.41 22.92
C THR A 415 21.04 -23.32 23.99
N HIS A 416 20.76 -22.06 23.63
CA HIS A 416 20.70 -20.96 24.59
C HIS A 416 19.47 -21.06 25.51
N LEU A 417 18.37 -21.63 25.02
CA LEU A 417 17.17 -21.95 25.82
C LEU A 417 17.34 -23.22 26.69
N GLY A 418 18.52 -23.85 26.68
CA GLY A 418 18.82 -25.05 27.48
C GLY A 418 18.46 -26.39 26.81
N TYR A 419 18.04 -26.36 25.55
CA TYR A 419 17.74 -27.55 24.76
C TYR A 419 18.92 -27.89 23.85
N HIS A 420 19.48 -29.09 23.97
CA HIS A 420 20.68 -29.49 23.24
C HIS A 420 20.37 -30.56 22.18
N PRO A 421 19.70 -30.21 21.06
CA PRO A 421 19.49 -31.16 19.99
C PRO A 421 20.83 -31.56 19.34
N PRO A 422 21.01 -32.84 18.99
CA PRO A 422 22.26 -33.32 18.42
C PRO A 422 22.52 -32.70 17.04
N LEU A 423 23.71 -32.11 16.85
CA LEU A 423 24.14 -31.49 15.58
C LEU A 423 24.46 -32.51 14.48
N ALA A 424 24.66 -33.78 14.85
CA ALA A 424 24.92 -34.87 13.94
C ALA A 424 24.20 -36.14 14.43
N PHE A 425 23.37 -36.72 13.56
CA PHE A 425 22.71 -38.01 13.80
C PHE A 425 23.66 -39.15 13.42
N SER A 426 24.82 -39.24 14.08
CA SER A 426 25.73 -40.37 13.90
C SER A 426 25.23 -41.63 14.65
N ASP A 427 24.39 -41.45 15.67
CA ASP A 427 23.87 -42.52 16.50
C ASP A 427 22.36 -42.70 16.35
N LYS A 428 21.96 -43.60 15.43
CA LYS A 428 20.56 -43.98 15.23
C LYS A 428 19.94 -44.63 16.48
N SER A 429 20.75 -45.25 17.34
CA SER A 429 20.23 -45.97 18.51
C SER A 429 19.66 -45.05 19.57
N ALA A 430 20.27 -43.87 19.77
CA ALA A 430 19.78 -42.84 20.67
C ALA A 430 18.43 -42.24 20.21
N ILE A 431 18.22 -42.10 18.89
CA ILE A 431 16.94 -41.64 18.32
C ILE A 431 15.85 -42.68 18.57
N ASP A 432 16.14 -43.94 18.27
CA ASP A 432 15.20 -45.05 18.47
C ASP A 432 14.83 -45.22 19.95
N GLU A 433 15.78 -45.00 20.86
CA GLU A 433 15.56 -45.01 22.32
C GLU A 433 14.63 -43.85 22.74
N THR A 434 14.93 -42.63 22.32
CA THR A 434 14.10 -41.44 22.62
C THR A 434 12.66 -41.62 22.08
N PHE A 435 12.51 -42.18 20.88
CA PHE A 435 11.19 -42.46 20.30
C PHE A 435 10.43 -43.52 21.10
N LYS A 436 11.11 -44.58 21.55
CA LYS A 436 10.51 -45.61 22.41
C LYS A 436 10.08 -45.04 23.76
N GLU A 437 10.91 -44.22 24.39
CA GLU A 437 10.58 -43.57 25.67
C GLU A 437 9.38 -42.63 25.53
N THR A 438 9.37 -41.80 24.48
CA THR A 438 8.24 -40.89 24.19
C THR A 438 6.96 -41.69 23.92
N LYS A 439 7.04 -42.74 23.10
CA LYS A 439 5.90 -43.61 22.80
C LYS A 439 5.37 -44.32 24.05
N ALA A 440 6.25 -44.89 24.88
CA ALA A 440 5.87 -45.55 26.12
C ALA A 440 5.20 -44.57 27.09
N THR A 441 5.68 -43.32 27.16
CA THR A 441 5.06 -42.26 27.96
C THR A 441 3.64 -41.99 27.49
N ILE A 442 3.44 -41.79 26.17
CA ILE A 442 2.11 -41.55 25.59
C ILE A 442 1.18 -42.77 25.79
N GLU A 443 1.66 -43.99 25.54
CA GLU A 443 0.89 -45.23 25.72
C GLU A 443 0.54 -45.53 27.19
N SER A 444 1.32 -45.00 28.13
CA SER A 444 1.04 -45.14 29.57
C SER A 444 -0.03 -44.17 30.08
N MET A 445 -0.39 -43.15 29.30
CA MET A 445 -1.44 -42.20 29.64
C MET A 445 -2.80 -42.73 29.20
N THR A 446 -3.77 -42.68 30.09
CA THR A 446 -5.18 -42.95 29.75
C THR A 446 -5.81 -41.77 29.00
N ASP A 447 -6.88 -42.03 28.25
CA ASP A 447 -7.64 -40.96 27.57
C ASP A 447 -8.09 -39.87 28.57
N ASP A 448 -8.57 -40.27 29.76
CA ASP A 448 -9.01 -39.34 30.82
C ASP A 448 -7.85 -38.48 31.37
N GLU A 449 -6.66 -39.07 31.55
CA GLU A 449 -5.45 -38.32 31.95
C GLU A 449 -5.00 -37.35 30.86
N PHE A 450 -5.10 -37.75 29.60
CA PHE A 450 -4.75 -36.89 28.46
C PHE A 450 -5.71 -35.70 28.34
N PHE A 451 -7.03 -35.92 28.45
CA PHE A 451 -8.03 -34.85 28.40
C PHE A 451 -8.01 -33.91 29.61
N THR A 452 -7.35 -34.30 30.70
CA THR A 452 -7.19 -33.46 31.91
C THR A 452 -5.84 -32.72 31.96
N LEU A 453 -4.97 -32.90 30.97
CA LEU A 453 -3.75 -32.12 30.85
C LEU A 453 -4.06 -30.63 30.74
N THR A 454 -3.34 -29.83 31.52
CA THR A 454 -3.38 -28.37 31.42
C THR A 454 -2.52 -27.91 30.25
N ALA A 455 -2.88 -26.77 29.65
CA ALA A 455 -2.03 -26.12 28.66
C ALA A 455 -0.65 -25.81 29.27
N MET A 456 0.41 -25.91 28.47
CA MET A 456 1.74 -25.47 28.88
C MET A 456 1.71 -23.96 29.15
N GLU A 457 2.11 -23.54 30.35
CA GLU A 457 2.13 -22.12 30.75
C GLU A 457 3.55 -21.54 30.81
N ASP A 458 4.58 -22.39 30.74
CA ASP A 458 5.98 -21.94 30.75
C ASP A 458 6.35 -21.29 29.41
N SER A 459 6.70 -20.00 29.46
CA SER A 459 7.02 -19.19 28.29
C SER A 459 8.26 -19.69 27.55
N ASP A 460 9.30 -20.13 28.25
CA ASP A 460 10.54 -20.59 27.62
C ASP A 460 10.31 -21.92 26.90
N VAL A 461 9.51 -22.81 27.50
CA VAL A 461 9.09 -24.06 26.86
C VAL A 461 8.24 -23.79 25.61
N LEU A 462 7.26 -22.87 25.70
CA LEU A 462 6.43 -22.49 24.56
C LEU A 462 7.25 -21.89 23.41
N ILE A 463 8.24 -21.04 23.72
CA ILE A 463 9.12 -20.48 22.70
C ILE A 463 9.98 -21.58 22.08
N ALA A 464 10.60 -22.46 22.88
CA ALA A 464 11.38 -23.59 22.37
C ALA A 464 10.54 -24.49 21.45
N MET A 465 9.28 -24.77 21.81
CA MET A 465 8.33 -25.52 20.97
C MET A 465 8.10 -24.85 19.61
N ASN A 466 7.96 -23.52 19.58
CA ASN A 466 7.80 -22.79 18.32
C ASN A 466 9.04 -22.91 17.41
N PHE A 467 10.25 -22.76 17.98
CA PHE A 467 11.49 -22.98 17.22
C PHE A 467 11.61 -24.42 16.73
N MET A 468 11.30 -25.42 17.56
CA MET A 468 11.33 -26.82 17.16
C MET A 468 10.34 -27.11 16.03
N SER A 469 9.12 -26.56 16.09
CA SER A 469 8.11 -26.71 15.03
C SER A 469 8.58 -26.12 13.71
N GLU A 470 9.21 -24.94 13.73
CA GLU A 470 9.76 -24.30 12.54
C GLU A 470 10.95 -25.10 11.98
N LEU A 471 11.84 -25.63 12.82
CA LEU A 471 12.95 -26.46 12.36
C LEU A 471 12.48 -27.79 11.77
N LEU A 472 11.39 -28.36 12.29
CA LEU A 472 10.81 -29.59 11.78
C LEU A 472 10.28 -29.40 10.35
N SER A 473 9.58 -28.30 10.07
CA SER A 473 9.10 -28.00 8.71
C SER A 473 10.27 -27.83 7.74
N ILE A 474 11.34 -27.15 8.15
CA ILE A 474 12.55 -26.93 7.36
C ILE A 474 13.29 -28.24 7.07
N ALA A 475 13.35 -29.16 8.03
CA ALA A 475 14.04 -30.45 7.87
C ALA A 475 13.30 -31.43 6.93
N HIS A 476 12.04 -31.17 6.60
CA HIS A 476 11.24 -31.97 5.67
C HIS A 476 11.26 -31.44 4.23
N LEU A 477 11.83 -30.25 4.00
CA LEU A 477 12.10 -29.65 2.69
C LEU A 477 13.48 -30.10 2.19
#